data_AF-A0A0D4ZXP1-F1
#
_entry.id   AF-A0A0D4ZXP1-F1
#
_cell.length_a   1.000
_cell.length_b   1.000
_cell.length_c   1.000
_cell.angle_alpha   90.00
_cell.angle_beta   90.00
_cell.angle_gamma   90.00
#
_symmetry.space_group_name_H-M   'P 1'
#
loop_
_entity.id
_entity.type
_entity.pdbx_description
1 polymer ?
#
loop_
_entity_poly.entity_id
_entity_poly.type
_entity_poly.pdbx_seq_one_letter_code
_entity_poly.pdbx_strand_id
1 'polypeptide(L)' 'MGTTKTELLYVENIYRLLKKGGTAGVIVPQGVLFGSGAAFKTLRQLLVDRCELKAVITLVPLVYICLIQISNCVK' A
#
# COMPACT_ATOMS: atom_id res chain seq x y z
N MET A 1 8.98 13.10 -3.13
CA MET A 1 7.56 13.25 -2.73
C MET A 1 7.53 13.68 -1.27
N GLY A 2 7.59 14.99 -0.98
CA GLY A 2 7.52 15.49 0.39
C GLY A 2 6.10 15.44 0.92
N THR A 3 5.69 14.32 1.51
CA THR A 3 4.38 14.16 2.16
C THR A 3 4.59 13.98 3.66
N THR A 4 3.97 14.85 4.47
CA THR A 4 4.02 14.81 5.94
C THR A 4 3.13 13.73 6.56
N LYS A 5 2.46 12.91 5.74
CA LYS A 5 1.55 11.86 6.22
C LYS A 5 2.32 10.56 6.43
N THR A 6 2.48 10.18 7.70
CA THR A 6 3.20 8.97 8.16
C THR A 6 2.77 7.69 7.44
N GLU A 7 1.50 7.59 7.04
CA GLU A 7 0.96 6.43 6.34
C GLU A 7 1.63 6.16 4.98
N LEU A 8 1.94 7.23 4.22
CA LEU A 8 2.62 7.11 2.92
C LEU A 8 4.08 6.67 3.10
N LEU A 9 4.76 7.21 4.11
CA LEU A 9 6.12 6.82 4.47
C LEU A 9 6.18 5.34 4.85
N TYR A 10 5.13 4.81 5.49
CA TYR A 10 5.06 3.41 5.89
C TYR A 10 4.99 2.47 4.67
N VAL A 11 4.12 2.78 3.70
CA VAL A 11 3.99 1.97 2.47
C VAL A 11 5.26 2.06 1.63
N GLU A 12 5.86 3.24 1.52
CA GLU A 12 7.13 3.42 0.83
C GLU A 12 8.27 2.64 1.51
N ASN A 13 8.32 2.62 2.84
CA ASN A 13 9.31 1.85 3.57
C ASN A 13 9.13 0.34 3.34
N ILE A 14 7.89 -0.17 3.34
CA ILE A 14 7.63 -1.58 3.05
C ILE A 14 8.01 -1.93 1.62
N TYR A 15 7.72 -1.05 0.65
CA TYR A 15 8.20 -1.18 -0.72
C TYR A 15 9.74 -1.25 -0.79
N ARG A 16 10.45 -0.45 0.03
CA ARG A 16 11.92 -0.52 0.13
C ARG A 16 12.42 -1.79 0.81
N LEU A 17 11.64 -2.42 1.69
CA LEU A 17 12.00 -3.69 2.32
C LEU A 17 11.74 -4.90 1.41
N LEU A 18 10.74 -4.81 0.53
CA LEU A 18 10.43 -5.84 -0.46
C LEU A 18 11.61 -6.08 -1.42
N LYS A 19 11.98 -7.35 -1.60
CA LYS A 19 12.98 -7.80 -2.60
C LYS A 19 12.30 -8.04 -3.95
N LYS A 20 13.07 -8.01 -5.05
CA LYS A 20 12.55 -8.31 -6.39
C LYS A 20 11.92 -9.71 -6.41
N GLY A 21 10.65 -9.81 -6.85
CA GLY A 21 9.90 -11.07 -6.85
C GLY A 21 9.37 -11.52 -5.48
N GLY A 22 9.55 -10.72 -4.42
CA GLY A 22 9.00 -11.00 -3.11
C GLY A 22 7.52 -10.64 -2.98
N THR A 23 6.84 -11.27 -2.02
CA THR A 23 5.45 -10.99 -1.64
C THR A 23 5.42 -10.41 -0.23
N ALA A 24 4.60 -9.38 0.00
CA ALA A 24 4.35 -8.83 1.32
C ALA A 24 2.86 -8.57 1.53
N GLY A 25 2.37 -8.92 2.72
CA GLY A 25 1.09 -8.48 3.22
C GLY A 25 1.26 -7.23 4.07
N VAL A 26 0.53 -6.16 3.76
CA VAL A 26 0.58 -4.91 4.53
C VAL A 26 -0.79 -4.60 5.10
N ILE A 27 -0.81 -4.30 6.39
CA ILE A 27 -1.97 -3.83 7.11
C ILE A 27 -1.98 -2.30 7.02
N VAL A 28 -2.97 -1.72 6.35
CA VAL A 28 -3.14 -0.26 6.27
C VAL A 28 -4.56 0.15 6.65
N PRO A 29 -4.76 1.36 7.20
CA PRO A 29 -6.10 1.87 7.41
C PRO A 29 -6.80 2.16 6.07
N GLN A 30 -8.13 2.14 6.07
CA GLN A 30 -8.95 2.41 4.88
C GLN A 30 -8.58 3.72 4.16
N GLY A 31 -8.14 4.74 4.92
CA GLY A 31 -7.72 6.03 4.37
C GLY A 31 -6.58 5.98 3.35
N VAL A 32 -5.72 4.96 3.41
CA VAL A 32 -4.60 4.80 2.47
C VAL A 32 -5.08 4.35 1.10
N LEU A 33 -6.05 3.43 1.07
CA LEU A 33 -6.61 2.88 -0.16
C LEU A 33 -7.67 3.79 -0.80
N PHE A 34 -8.41 4.55 0.00
CA PHE A 34 -9.55 5.34 -0.49
C PHE A 34 -9.33 6.85 -0.36
N GLY A 35 -8.20 7.31 0.19
CA GLY A 35 -7.87 8.72 0.33
C GLY A 35 -7.88 9.46 -1.01
N SER A 36 -8.49 10.65 -1.05
CA SER A 36 -8.68 11.47 -2.25
C SER A 36 -7.49 12.40 -2.56
N GLY A 37 -6.55 12.56 -1.62
CA GLY A 37 -5.38 13.41 -1.79
C GLY A 37 -4.44 12.95 -2.91
N ALA A 38 -3.77 13.89 -3.59
CA ALA A 38 -2.88 13.62 -4.72
C ALA A 38 -1.83 12.54 -4.41
N ALA A 39 -1.25 12.57 -3.21
CA ALA A 39 -0.28 11.57 -2.76
C ALA A 39 -0.83 10.13 -2.74
N PHE A 40 -2.10 9.94 -2.39
CA PHE A 40 -2.74 8.62 -2.37
C PHE A 40 -3.00 8.08 -3.79
N LYS A 41 -3.30 8.97 -4.76
CA LYS A 41 -3.41 8.58 -6.17
C LYS A 41 -2.08 8.11 -6.71
N THR A 42 -1.00 8.85 -6.44
CA THR A 42 0.36 8.45 -6.82
C THR A 42 0.78 7.14 -6.16
N LEU A 43 0.45 6.94 -4.89
CA LEU A 43 0.73 5.68 -4.19
C LEU A 43 0.01 4.50 -4.85
N ARG A 44 -1.29 4.65 -5.19
CA ARG A 44 -2.06 3.61 -5.89
C ARG A 44 -1.47 3.29 -7.26
N GLN A 45 -1.06 4.30 -8.02
CA GLN A 45 -0.37 4.11 -9.29
C GLN A 45 0.95 3.36 -9.09
N LEU A 46 1.78 3.77 -8.14
CA LEU A 46 3.02 3.07 -7.81
C LEU A 46 2.77 1.59 -7.44
N LEU A 47 1.75 1.32 -6.62
CA LEU A 47 1.39 -0.02 -6.18
C LEU A 47 0.90 -0.92 -7.31
N VAL A 48 0.32 -0.37 -8.38
CA VAL A 48 -0.17 -1.12 -9.55
C VAL A 48 0.91 -1.23 -10.64
N ASP A 49 1.69 -0.17 -10.85
CA ASP A 49 2.72 -0.10 -11.88
C ASP A 49 3.99 -0.87 -11.49
N ARG A 50 4.33 -0.87 -10.19
CA ARG A 50 5.58 -1.47 -9.68
C ARG A 50 5.37 -2.77 -8.95
N CYS A 51 4.21 -2.98 -8.34
CA CYS A 51 3.90 -4.22 -7.66
C CYS A 51 2.62 -4.83 -8.21
N GLU A 52 2.49 -6.16 -8.12
CA GLU A 52 1.26 -6.83 -8.53
C GLU A 52 0.32 -6.94 -7.33
N LEU A 53 -0.65 -6.04 -7.25
CA LEU A 53 -1.66 -6.06 -6.20
C LEU A 53 -2.57 -7.29 -6.41
N LYS A 54 -2.44 -8.32 -5.56
CA LYS A 54 -3.18 -9.58 -5.73
C LYS A 54 -4.56 -9.52 -5.09
N ALA A 55 -4.65 -8.98 -3.88
CA ALA A 55 -5.90 -8.97 -3.12
C ALA A 55 -5.93 -7.80 -2.13
N VAL A 56 -7.14 -7.27 -1.94
CA VAL A 56 -7.46 -6.34 -0.85
C VAL A 56 -8.53 -7.01 0.00
N ILE A 57 -8.23 -7.25 1.26
CA ILE A 57 -9.15 -7.87 2.22
C ILE A 57 -9.49 -6.82 3.25
N THR A 58 -10.77 -6.48 3.35
CA THR A 58 -11.30 -5.59 4.38
C THR A 58 -11.70 -6.41 5.59
N LEU A 59 -11.21 -6.05 6.77
CA LEU A 59 -11.63 -6.68 8.02
C LEU A 59 -12.90 -5.99 8.56
N VAL A 60 -13.67 -6.72 9.37
CA VAL A 60 -15.01 -6.36 9.91
C VAL A 60 -15.08 -4.89 10.39
N PRO A 61 -16.21 -4.16 10.17
CA PRO A 61 -16.35 -2.70 10.36
C PRO A 61 -15.98 -2.11 11.72
N LEU A 62 -15.81 -2.94 12.77
CA LEU A 62 -15.28 -2.47 14.05
C LEU A 62 -13.82 -2.03 13.96
N VAL A 63 -13.07 -2.57 13.00
CA VAL A 63 -11.64 -2.35 12.82
C VAL A 63 -11.43 -1.84 11.40
N TYR A 64 -11.19 -0.54 11.23
CA TYR A 64 -11.02 0.15 9.92
C TYR A 64 -9.70 -0.20 9.20
N ILE A 65 -9.32 -1.48 9.26
CA ILE A 65 -8.06 -2.03 8.79
C ILE A 65 -8.31 -2.83 7.51
N CYS A 66 -7.53 -2.49 6.48
CA CYS A 66 -7.44 -3.22 5.22
C CYS A 66 -6.12 -3.98 5.15
N LEU A 67 -6.17 -5.25 4.79
CA LEU A 67 -5.02 -6.03 4.41
C LEU A 67 -4.83 -5.95 2.90
N ILE A 68 -3.69 -5.44 2.48
CA ILE A 68 -3.28 -5.44 1.09
C ILE A 68 -2.25 -6.54 0.91
N GLN A 69 -2.52 -7.48 0.01
CA GLN A 69 -1.53 -8.46 -0.44
C GLN A 69 -0.86 -7.92 -1.70
N ILE A 70 0.42 -7.58 -1.56
CA ILE A 70 1.29 -7.16 -2.65
C ILE A 70 2.16 -8.35 -3.01
N SER A 71 2.05 -8.83 -4.23
CA SER A 71 2.90 -9.91 -4.73
C SER A 71 3.79 -9.41 -5.84
N ASN A 72 4.96 -10.04 -5.97
CA ASN A 72 5.87 -9.82 -7.09
C ASN A 72 6.14 -8.34 -7.38
N CYS A 73 6.88 -7.69 -6.49
CA CYS A 73 7.27 -6.31 -6.73
C CYS A 73 8.54 -6.24 -7.61
N VAL A 74 8.45 -5.54 -8.74
CA VAL A 74 9.51 -5.40 -9.74
C VAL A 74 10.30 -4.13 -9.43
N LYS A 75 11.23 -4.26 -8.49
CA LYS A 75 12.08 -3.17 -8.01
C LYS A 75 13.09 -2.69 -9.04
#